data_AF-A0A7C3Z7P3-F1
#
_entry.id   AF-A0A7C3Z7P3-F1
#
_cell.length_a   1.000
_cell.length_b   1.000
_cell.length_c   1.000
_cell.angle_alpha   90.00
_cell.angle_beta   90.00
_cell.angle_gamma   90.00
#
_symmetry.space_group_name_H-M   'P 1'
#
loop_
_entity.id
_entity.type
_entity.pdbx_description
1 polymer ?
#
loop_
_entity_poly.entity_id
_entity_poly.type
_entity_poly.pdbx_seq_one_letter_code
_entity_poly.pdbx_strand_id
1 'polypeptide(L)'
;MRRYWVEGPGLSYNQERAEGLKRLSVVGSVEELLKNLSSAVMPLIVGTSARERGLKKITEADVRRIQKQRPVLILFGTGYGLAEETLSFCEAMLPPIEGRTGFNHLPMRVAAGILMDRILGRGGHNE
;
A
#
# COMPACT_ATOMS: atom_id res chain seq x y z
N MET A 1 10.13 -15.90 9.49
CA MET A 1 10.75 -15.04 8.46
C MET A 1 11.39 -13.77 9.04
N ARG A 2 10.62 -12.78 9.55
CA ARG A 2 11.18 -11.52 10.09
C ARG A 2 12.27 -11.76 11.15
N ARG A 3 11.98 -12.57 12.18
CA ARG A 3 12.96 -12.92 13.23
C ARG A 3 14.29 -13.45 12.67
N TYR A 4 14.24 -14.34 11.68
CA TYR A 4 15.44 -14.88 11.04
C TYR A 4 16.32 -13.79 10.40
N TRP A 5 15.70 -12.81 9.73
CA TRP A 5 16.40 -11.75 9.01
C TRP A 5 16.78 -10.56 9.89
N VAL A 6 16.00 -10.26 10.93
CA VAL A 6 16.17 -9.06 11.76
C VAL A 6 16.98 -9.36 13.03
N GLU A 7 16.82 -10.53 13.62
CA GLU A 7 17.46 -10.93 14.89
C GLU A 7 18.37 -12.15 14.74
N GLY A 8 18.13 -12.97 13.71
CA GLY A 8 18.82 -14.25 13.50
C GLY A 8 19.99 -14.19 12.52
N PRO A 9 20.50 -15.36 12.07
CA PRO A 9 21.67 -15.45 11.18
C PRO A 9 21.53 -14.72 9.85
N GLY A 10 20.30 -14.43 9.40
CA GLY A 10 20.07 -13.66 8.18
C GLY A 10 20.54 -12.20 8.27
N LEU A 11 20.66 -11.64 9.48
CA LEU A 11 21.11 -10.26 9.69
C LEU A 11 22.56 -10.05 9.22
N SER A 12 23.46 -10.98 9.56
CA SER A 12 24.87 -10.89 9.14
C SER A 12 25.05 -11.18 7.66
N TYR A 13 24.16 -11.99 7.06
CA TYR A 13 24.19 -12.31 5.63
C TYR A 13 23.72 -11.15 4.73
N ASN A 14 22.66 -10.43 5.13
CA ASN A 14 22.13 -9.30 4.35
C ASN A 14 21.49 -8.23 5.26
N GLN A 15 22.29 -7.24 5.64
CA GLN A 15 21.88 -6.16 6.53
C GLN A 15 20.82 -5.24 5.89
N GLU A 16 20.86 -5.01 4.58
CA GLU A 16 19.88 -4.17 3.88
C GLU A 16 18.48 -4.79 3.91
N ARG A 17 18.38 -6.10 3.70
CA ARG A 17 17.13 -6.85 3.86
C ARG A 17 16.63 -6.78 5.28
N ALA A 18 17.52 -6.91 6.27
CA ALA A 18 17.15 -6.79 7.67
C ALA A 18 16.56 -5.40 7.97
N GLU A 19 17.19 -4.33 7.50
CA GLU A 19 16.72 -2.95 7.67
C GLU A 19 15.34 -2.74 7.05
N GLY A 20 15.12 -3.21 5.82
CA GLY A 20 13.80 -3.14 5.18
C GLY A 20 12.72 -3.89 5.98
N LEU A 21 13.05 -5.04 6.55
CA LEU A 21 12.13 -5.86 7.34
C LEU A 21 11.89 -5.35 8.77
N LYS A 22 12.67 -4.39 9.28
CA LYS A 22 12.41 -3.77 10.59
C LYS A 22 11.06 -3.05 10.61
N ARG A 23 10.60 -2.53 9.46
CA ARG A 23 9.31 -1.82 9.32
C ARG A 23 8.11 -2.74 9.12
N LEU A 24 8.33 -4.05 8.91
CA LEU A 24 7.28 -5.02 8.66
C LEU A 24 6.54 -5.40 9.96
N SER A 25 5.26 -5.08 10.09
CA SER A 25 4.39 -5.60 11.14
C SER A 25 3.44 -6.66 10.59
N VAL A 26 3.03 -7.59 11.45
CA VAL A 26 1.95 -8.55 11.17
C VAL A 26 0.80 -8.19 12.10
N VAL A 27 -0.38 -8.03 11.54
CA VAL A 27 -1.64 -7.72 12.23
C VAL A 27 -2.70 -8.72 11.78
N GLY A 28 -3.65 -9.04 12.65
CA GLY A 28 -4.71 -9.99 12.35
C GLY A 28 -5.81 -9.43 11.46
N SER A 29 -6.07 -8.12 11.53
CA SER A 29 -7.09 -7.46 10.70
C SER A 29 -6.87 -5.95 10.51
N VAL A 30 -7.65 -5.35 9.61
CA VAL A 30 -7.66 -3.89 9.39
C VAL A 30 -8.18 -3.18 10.64
N GLU A 31 -9.22 -3.70 11.27
CA GLU A 31 -9.79 -3.18 12.51
C GLU A 31 -8.78 -3.24 13.67
N GLU A 32 -8.06 -4.35 13.82
CA GLU A 32 -6.99 -4.46 14.81
C GLU A 32 -5.90 -3.41 14.54
N LEU A 33 -5.47 -3.26 13.28
CA LEU A 33 -4.52 -2.23 12.90
C LEU A 33 -5.02 -0.84 13.31
N LEU A 34 -6.26 -0.49 12.95
CA LEU A 34 -6.85 0.81 13.26
C LEU A 34 -6.98 1.07 14.76
N LYS A 35 -7.35 0.04 15.55
CA LYS A 35 -7.39 0.13 17.02
C LYS A 35 -6.01 0.37 17.63
N ASN A 36 -4.97 -0.21 17.04
CA ASN A 36 -3.60 -0.12 17.51
C ASN A 36 -2.84 1.10 16.98
N LEU A 37 -3.44 1.90 16.09
CA LEU A 37 -2.83 3.16 15.67
C LEU A 37 -2.83 4.12 16.85
N SER A 38 -1.63 4.44 17.35
CA SER A 38 -1.41 5.42 18.42
C SER A 38 -1.62 6.88 17.97
N SER A 39 -2.17 7.11 16.78
CA SER A 39 -2.38 8.45 16.23
C SER A 39 -3.73 9.01 16.66
N ALA A 40 -3.74 10.25 17.16
CA ALA A 40 -4.98 10.99 17.43
C ALA A 40 -5.83 11.23 16.17
N VAL A 41 -5.24 11.08 14.97
CA VAL A 41 -5.88 11.29 13.67
C VAL A 41 -6.01 9.95 12.96
N MET A 42 -7.24 9.56 12.62
CA MET A 42 -7.50 8.35 11.82
C MET A 42 -6.81 8.45 10.45
N PRO A 43 -6.27 7.34 9.90
CA PRO A 43 -5.70 7.36 8.56
C PRO A 43 -6.78 7.54 7.51
N LEU A 44 -6.44 8.15 6.37
CA LEU A 44 -7.23 7.99 5.15
C LEU A 44 -7.01 6.57 4.62
N ILE A 45 -8.06 5.78 4.46
CA ILE A 45 -7.96 4.41 3.95
C ILE A 45 -8.25 4.37 2.46
N VAL A 46 -7.26 3.94 1.67
CA VAL A 46 -7.31 3.93 0.21
C VAL A 46 -7.14 2.51 -0.31
N GLY A 47 -8.13 2.02 -1.06
CA GLY A 47 -8.06 0.71 -1.71
C GLY A 47 -7.41 0.75 -3.08
N THR A 48 -6.97 -0.43 -3.55
CA THR A 48 -6.43 -0.64 -4.89
C THR A 48 -7.16 -1.79 -5.57
N SER A 49 -7.34 -1.72 -6.90
CA SER A 49 -8.02 -2.75 -7.67
C SER A 49 -7.65 -2.63 -9.15
N ALA A 50 -7.56 -3.77 -9.85
CA ALA A 50 -7.46 -3.79 -11.32
C ALA A 50 -8.80 -3.45 -12.01
N ARG A 51 -9.89 -3.42 -11.24
CA ARG A 51 -11.25 -3.10 -11.70
C ARG A 51 -11.77 -1.86 -11.01
N GLU A 52 -12.67 -1.15 -11.66
CA GLU A 52 -13.46 -0.10 -11.03
C GLU A 52 -14.31 -0.67 -9.90
N ARG A 53 -14.40 0.05 -8.77
CA ARG A 53 -15.08 -0.41 -7.55
C ARG A 53 -16.21 0.49 -7.05
N GLY A 54 -16.72 1.41 -7.86
CA GLY A 54 -17.90 2.24 -7.50
C GLY A 54 -17.71 3.21 -6.33
N LEU A 55 -16.56 3.16 -5.64
CA LEU A 55 -16.16 4.11 -4.60
C LEU A 55 -15.56 5.37 -5.20
N LYS A 56 -15.48 6.43 -4.40
CA LYS A 56 -14.82 7.70 -4.76
C LYS A 56 -13.40 7.43 -5.25
N LYS A 57 -13.02 8.01 -6.39
CA LYS A 57 -11.65 7.96 -6.89
C LYS A 57 -10.77 9.00 -6.21
N ILE A 58 -9.52 8.63 -5.95
CA ILE A 58 -8.46 9.52 -5.48
C ILE A 58 -7.22 9.33 -6.37
N THR A 59 -6.52 10.42 -6.68
CA THR A 59 -5.29 10.34 -7.49
C THR A 59 -4.05 10.10 -6.62
N GLU A 60 -2.97 9.63 -7.22
CA GLU A 60 -1.67 9.51 -6.55
C GLU A 60 -1.16 10.88 -6.05
N ALA A 61 -1.45 11.96 -6.77
CA ALA A 61 -1.14 13.32 -6.38
C ALA A 61 -1.93 13.78 -5.15
N ASP A 62 -3.22 13.43 -5.07
CA ASP A 62 -4.03 13.69 -3.88
C ASP A 62 -3.51 12.93 -2.67
N VAL A 63 -3.17 11.64 -2.83
CA VAL A 63 -2.57 10.85 -1.75
C VAL A 63 -1.27 11.51 -1.26
N ARG A 64 -0.39 11.92 -2.20
CA ARG A 64 0.87 12.61 -1.89
C ARG A 64 0.66 13.92 -1.12
N ARG A 65 -0.42 14.65 -1.42
CA ARG A 65 -0.78 15.90 -0.72
C ARG A 65 -1.36 15.62 0.66
N ILE A 66 -2.28 14.65 0.77
CA ILE A 66 -3.00 14.33 2.01
C ILE A 66 -2.08 13.70 3.06
N GLN A 67 -1.11 12.88 2.65
CA GLN A 67 -0.16 12.27 3.59
C GLN A 67 0.67 13.29 4.38
N LYS A 68 0.75 14.55 3.93
CA LYS A 68 1.39 15.65 4.67
C LYS A 68 0.54 16.17 5.83
N GLN A 69 -0.75 15.83 5.88
CA GLN A 69 -1.74 16.36 6.82
C GLN A 69 -2.27 15.28 7.78
N ARG A 70 -2.44 14.04 7.30
CA ARG A 70 -2.85 12.90 8.12
C ARG A 70 -2.27 11.59 7.57
N PRO A 71 -2.15 10.53 8.37
CA PRO A 71 -1.69 9.23 7.89
C PRO A 71 -2.53 8.71 6.73
N VAL A 72 -1.94 7.93 5.83
CA VAL A 72 -2.64 7.24 4.73
C VAL A 72 -2.32 5.76 4.80
N LEU A 73 -3.36 4.93 4.75
CA LEU A 73 -3.26 3.47 4.68
C LEU A 73 -3.68 3.02 3.28
N ILE A 74 -2.73 2.47 2.51
CA ILE A 74 -3.00 1.92 1.17
C ILE A 74 -3.16 0.40 1.27
N LEU A 75 -4.31 -0.11 0.87
CA LEU A 75 -4.65 -1.52 0.94
C LEU A 75 -4.43 -2.21 -0.42
N PHE A 76 -3.70 -3.32 -0.38
CA PHE A 76 -3.42 -4.16 -1.53
C PHE A 76 -4.07 -5.53 -1.33
N GLY A 77 -4.84 -5.96 -2.33
CA GLY A 77 -5.45 -7.29 -2.34
C GLY A 77 -4.45 -8.40 -2.68
N THR A 78 -4.81 -9.62 -2.30
CA THR A 78 -4.13 -10.86 -2.73
C THR A 78 -5.14 -11.77 -3.45
N GLY A 79 -4.68 -12.75 -4.22
CA GLY A 79 -5.56 -13.63 -4.99
C GLY A 79 -6.45 -12.84 -5.97
N TYR A 80 -7.75 -12.76 -5.67
CA TYR A 80 -8.76 -12.10 -6.49
C TYR A 80 -8.96 -10.59 -6.19
N GLY A 81 -8.15 -10.01 -5.30
CA GLY A 81 -8.19 -8.60 -4.92
C GLY A 81 -8.61 -8.38 -3.48
N LEU A 82 -9.05 -7.17 -3.15
CA LEU A 82 -9.61 -6.87 -1.83
C LEU A 82 -10.99 -7.53 -1.69
N ALA A 83 -11.23 -8.17 -0.55
CA ALA A 83 -12.54 -8.70 -0.18
C ALA A 83 -13.52 -7.55 0.10
N GLU A 84 -14.83 -7.79 -0.02
CA GLU A 84 -15.86 -6.76 0.16
C GLU A 84 -15.84 -6.18 1.58
N GLU A 85 -15.59 -7.02 2.58
CA GLU A 85 -15.43 -6.60 3.98
C GLU A 85 -14.25 -5.63 4.12
N THR A 86 -13.16 -5.85 3.39
CA THR A 86 -12.01 -4.93 3.40
C THR A 86 -12.30 -3.64 2.63
N LEU A 87 -13.04 -3.72 1.52
CA LEU A 87 -13.47 -2.55 0.75
C LEU A 87 -14.37 -1.62 1.57
N SER A 88 -15.14 -2.16 2.51
CA SER A 88 -16.00 -1.36 3.39
C SER A 88 -15.23 -0.36 4.29
N PHE A 89 -13.94 -0.58 4.51
CA PHE A 89 -13.06 0.36 5.22
C PHE A 89 -12.55 1.50 4.33
N CYS A 90 -12.56 1.33 3.01
CA CYS A 90 -11.97 2.28 2.08
C CYS A 90 -12.84 3.52 1.93
N GLU A 91 -12.26 4.70 2.17
CA GLU A 91 -12.90 5.98 1.89
C GLU A 91 -12.79 6.36 0.40
N ALA A 92 -11.74 5.85 -0.27
CA ALA A 92 -11.49 6.08 -1.68
C ALA A 92 -10.70 4.94 -2.33
N MET A 93 -10.66 4.94 -3.66
CA MET A 93 -9.90 3.99 -4.47
C MET A 93 -8.91 4.74 -5.36
N LEU A 94 -7.67 4.23 -5.42
CA LEU A 94 -6.76 4.60 -6.50
C LEU A 94 -7.30 4.03 -7.82
N PRO A 95 -7.17 4.76 -8.94
CA PRO A 95 -7.56 4.24 -10.25
C PRO A 95 -6.77 2.97 -10.60
N PRO A 96 -7.35 2.05 -11.38
CA PRO A 96 -6.60 0.90 -11.90
C PRO A 96 -5.34 1.34 -12.64
N ILE A 97 -4.26 0.58 -12.48
CA ILE A 97 -3.01 0.84 -13.21
C ILE A 97 -3.21 0.35 -14.64
N GLU A 98 -3.45 1.26 -15.56
CA GLU A 98 -3.62 0.93 -16.96
C GLU A 98 -2.28 1.00 -17.72
N GLY A 99 -2.06 0.04 -18.60
CA GLY A 99 -0.94 0.01 -19.54
C GLY A 99 -1.39 0.37 -20.95
N ARG A 100 -0.53 0.10 -21.94
CA ARG A 100 -0.84 0.34 -23.37
C ARG A 100 -1.85 -0.67 -23.96
N THR A 101 -2.26 -1.65 -23.18
CA THR A 101 -3.21 -2.71 -23.58
C THR A 101 -4.38 -2.72 -22.60
N GLY A 102 -5.46 -3.43 -22.94
CA GLY A 102 -6.58 -3.64 -22.02
C GLY A 102 -6.31 -4.59 -20.85
N PHE A 103 -5.10 -5.16 -20.72
CA PHE A 103 -4.75 -6.06 -19.62
C PHE A 103 -4.02 -5.32 -18.49
N ASN A 104 -4.59 -5.36 -17.28
CA ASN A 104 -4.06 -4.69 -16.09
C ASN A 104 -4.05 -5.57 -14.82
N HIS A 105 -4.18 -6.89 -14.96
CA HIS A 105 -4.08 -7.84 -13.85
C HIS A 105 -2.61 -8.05 -13.45
N LEU A 106 -2.03 -7.05 -12.80
CA LEU A 106 -0.63 -7.04 -12.40
C LEU A 106 -0.39 -7.88 -11.13
N PRO A 107 0.79 -8.51 -10.99
CA PRO A 107 1.21 -9.07 -9.70
C PRO A 107 1.22 -7.99 -8.63
N MET A 108 0.74 -8.31 -7.42
CA MET A 108 0.64 -7.34 -6.31
C MET A 108 1.95 -6.59 -6.06
N ARG A 109 3.10 -7.26 -6.12
CA ARG A 109 4.43 -6.63 -5.97
C ARG A 109 4.72 -5.57 -7.03
N VAL A 110 4.28 -5.80 -8.27
CA VAL A 110 4.45 -4.87 -9.39
C VAL A 110 3.52 -3.67 -9.21
N ALA A 111 2.24 -3.92 -8.90
CA ALA A 111 1.27 -2.86 -8.64
C ALA A 111 1.71 -1.97 -7.46
N ALA A 112 2.20 -2.57 -6.37
CA ALA A 112 2.75 -1.85 -5.23
C ALA A 112 3.96 -0.99 -5.62
N GLY A 113 4.92 -1.53 -6.37
CA GLY A 113 6.07 -0.76 -6.85
C GLY A 113 5.66 0.46 -7.68
N ILE A 114 4.76 0.28 -8.66
CA ILE A 114 4.28 1.38 -9.53
C ILE A 114 3.56 2.45 -8.72
N LEU A 115 2.64 2.08 -7.83
CA LEU A 115 1.89 3.06 -7.04
C LEU A 115 2.80 3.79 -6.05
N MET A 116 3.75 3.10 -5.42
CA MET A 116 4.71 3.75 -4.54
C MET A 116 5.60 4.72 -5.31
N ASP A 117 6.03 4.39 -6.53
CA ASP A 117 6.77 5.32 -7.38
C ASP A 117 5.93 6.55 -7.77
N ARG A 118 4.68 6.35 -8.20
CA ARG A 118 3.78 7.47 -8.53
C ARG A 118 3.44 8.36 -7.34
N ILE A 119 3.35 7.80 -6.13
CA ILE A 119 2.98 8.53 -4.89
C ILE A 119 4.19 9.17 -4.20
N LEU A 120 5.36 8.53 -4.21
CA LEU A 120 6.54 8.95 -3.44
C LEU A 120 7.75 9.31 -4.29
N GLY A 121 7.83 8.80 -5.53
CA GLY A 121 8.88 9.15 -6.48
C GLY A 121 8.90 10.64 -6.80
N ARG A 122 9.98 11.15 -7.40
CA ARG A 122 10.18 12.58 -7.65
C ARG A 122 9.25 13.18 -8.73
N GLY A 123 8.31 12.39 -9.24
CA GLY A 123 7.74 12.59 -10.57
C GLY A 123 8.80 12.21 -11.60
N GLY A 124 8.42 11.53 -12.67
CA GLY A 124 9.29 11.50 -13.84
C GLY A 124 9.51 12.95 -14.24
N HIS A 125 10.70 13.50 -13.98
CA HIS A 125 11.16 14.62 -14.77
C HIS A 125 11.21 14.07 -16.20
N ASN A 126 10.26 14.50 -17.01
CA ASN A 126 10.51 14.58 -18.45
C ASN A 126 11.56 15.68 -18.60
N GLU A 127 12.83 15.31 -18.40
CA GLU A 127 13.96 15.95 -19.07
C GLU A 127 14.19 15.22 -20.40
#